data_AF-A0A142GVJ7-F1
#
_entry.id   AF-A0A142GVJ7-F1
#
_cell.length_a   1.000
_cell.length_b   1.000
_cell.length_c   1.000
_cell.angle_alpha   90.00
_cell.angle_beta   90.00
_cell.angle_gamma   90.00
#
_symmetry.space_group_name_H-M   'P 1'
#
loop_
_entity.id
_entity.type
_entity.pdbx_description
1 polymer ?
#
loop_
_entity_poly.entity_id
_entity_poly.type
_entity_poly.pdbx_seq_one_letter_code
_entity_poly.pdbx_strand_id
1 'polypeptide(L)'
;MSRSLKKGPYVDPGIIKKMQNMKAGQKTVIKTYKRASTITPEMVGFTFGVHNGRTFVEVFITEDMVGHRLGEFSLTRKFTRHGGRMAREEEIAAAEAEKAKVAAAQTQAAPAAGEKK
;
A
#
# COMPACT_ATOMS: atom_id res chain seq x y z
N MET A 1 -14.47 -7.10 -10.88
CA MET A 1 -14.65 -8.25 -11.79
C MET A 1 -13.36 -9.05 -11.86
N SER A 2 -13.33 -10.19 -11.18
CA SER A 2 -12.22 -11.14 -11.21
C SER A 2 -12.15 -11.87 -12.55
N ARG A 3 -11.00 -12.47 -12.87
CA ARG A 3 -10.89 -13.37 -14.03
C ARG A 3 -11.62 -14.68 -13.72
N SER A 4 -12.04 -15.38 -14.77
CA SER A 4 -12.61 -16.73 -14.63
C SER A 4 -11.61 -17.67 -13.93
N LEU A 5 -12.10 -18.49 -12.99
CA LEU A 5 -11.30 -19.42 -12.19
C LEU A 5 -10.43 -20.36 -13.07
N LYS A 6 -10.97 -20.81 -14.22
CA LYS A 6 -10.24 -21.68 -15.16
C LYS A 6 -8.95 -21.06 -15.71
N LYS A 7 -8.85 -19.73 -15.74
CA LYS A 7 -7.71 -18.99 -16.32
C LYS A 7 -6.64 -18.60 -15.30
N GLY A 8 -6.90 -18.77 -14.01
CA GLY A 8 -5.99 -18.37 -12.93
C GLY A 8 -5.81 -16.85 -12.76
N PRO A 9 -5.12 -16.43 -11.69
CA PRO A 9 -4.75 -15.04 -11.46
C PRO A 9 -3.78 -14.57 -12.55
N TYR A 10 -3.92 -13.31 -12.96
CA TYR A 10 -3.00 -12.72 -13.93
C TYR A 10 -1.85 -12.02 -13.22
N VAL A 11 -0.62 -12.40 -13.53
CA VAL A 11 0.61 -11.75 -13.07
C VAL A 11 1.45 -11.40 -14.29
N ASP A 12 2.01 -10.19 -14.32
CA ASP A 12 2.88 -9.79 -15.42
C ASP A 12 4.25 -10.50 -15.30
N PRO A 13 4.76 -11.11 -16.38
CA PRO A 13 6.01 -11.85 -16.34
C PRO A 13 7.22 -10.96 -16.01
N GLY A 14 7.15 -9.66 -16.28
CA GLY A 14 8.20 -8.71 -15.91
C GLY A 14 8.28 -8.48 -14.40
N ILE A 15 7.15 -8.56 -13.69
CA ILE A 15 7.14 -8.51 -12.22
C ILE A 15 7.80 -9.76 -11.64
N ILE A 16 7.42 -10.94 -12.16
CA ILE A 16 7.97 -12.23 -11.70
C ILE A 16 9.49 -12.26 -11.86
N LYS A 17 10.01 -11.84 -13.03
CA LYS A 17 11.45 -11.77 -13.28
C LYS A 17 12.17 -10.82 -12.31
N LYS A 18 11.56 -9.69 -11.95
CA LYS A 18 12.16 -8.76 -10.98
C LYS A 18 12.18 -9.36 -9.58
N MET A 19 11.11 -10.04 -9.17
CA MET A 19 11.04 -10.72 -7.88
C MET A 19 12.06 -11.85 -7.76
N GLN A 20 12.26 -12.66 -8.80
CA GLN A 20 13.24 -13.75 -8.78
C GLN A 20 14.68 -13.27 -8.53
N ASN A 21 15.00 -12.05 -8.96
CA ASN A 21 16.34 -11.47 -8.78
C ASN A 21 16.51 -10.76 -7.43
N MET A 22 15.46 -10.70 -6.60
CA MET A 22 15.44 -9.92 -5.37
C MET A 22 15.03 -10.80 -4.18
N LYS A 23 15.65 -10.57 -3.02
CA LYS A 23 15.26 -11.27 -1.79
C LYS A 23 14.12 -10.52 -1.09
N ALA A 24 13.14 -11.26 -0.59
CA ALA A 24 12.09 -10.71 0.26
C ALA A 24 12.71 -10.01 1.48
N GLY A 25 12.20 -8.84 1.85
CA GLY A 25 12.72 -8.04 2.96
C GLY A 25 13.87 -7.07 2.63
N GLN A 26 14.41 -7.08 1.42
CA GLN A 26 15.23 -5.94 0.96
C GLN A 26 14.33 -4.71 0.77
N LYS A 27 14.76 -3.54 1.27
CA LYS A 27 14.03 -2.25 1.16
C LYS A 27 13.99 -1.68 -0.27
N THR A 28 14.14 -2.54 -1.28
CA THR A 28 14.26 -2.12 -2.67
C THR A 28 12.87 -2.08 -3.29
N VAL A 29 12.49 -0.91 -3.80
CA VAL A 29 11.15 -0.67 -4.35
C VAL A 29 11.06 -1.18 -5.79
N ILE A 30 10.17 -2.14 -6.04
CA ILE A 30 9.91 -2.67 -7.39
C ILE A 30 8.93 -1.74 -8.11
N LYS A 31 9.46 -0.88 -9.00
CA LYS A 31 8.62 0.00 -9.82
C LYS A 31 7.84 -0.78 -10.88
N THR A 32 6.54 -0.55 -10.95
CA THR A 32 5.63 -1.21 -11.88
C THR A 32 4.55 -0.28 -12.43
N TYR A 33 4.31 -0.40 -13.74
CA TYR A 33 3.16 0.18 -14.44
C TYR A 33 1.99 -0.81 -14.56
N LYS A 34 2.21 -2.07 -14.18
CA LYS A 34 1.30 -3.20 -14.42
C LYS A 34 0.25 -3.29 -13.31
N ARG A 35 -0.63 -2.29 -13.25
CA ARG A 35 -1.69 -2.17 -12.23
C ARG A 35 -2.73 -3.30 -12.26
N ALA A 36 -2.81 -4.04 -13.36
CA ALA A 36 -3.76 -5.15 -13.53
C ALA A 36 -3.28 -6.47 -12.93
N SER A 37 -2.01 -6.56 -12.50
CA SER A 37 -1.47 -7.77 -11.89
C SER A 37 -2.10 -8.04 -10.52
N THR A 38 -2.43 -9.31 -10.30
CA THR A 38 -2.98 -9.83 -9.05
C THR A 38 -1.84 -10.09 -8.08
N ILE A 39 -2.03 -9.74 -6.83
CA ILE A 39 -1.07 -10.01 -5.76
C ILE A 39 -1.11 -11.50 -5.45
N THR A 40 0.03 -12.17 -5.67
CA THR A 40 0.22 -13.58 -5.32
C THR A 40 0.89 -13.70 -3.95
N PRO A 41 0.76 -14.86 -3.27
CA PRO A 41 1.41 -15.08 -1.97
C PRO A 41 2.93 -14.83 -1.98
N GLU A 42 3.59 -15.10 -3.11
CA GLU A 42 5.04 -14.87 -3.28
C GLU A 42 5.44 -13.39 -3.23
N MET A 43 4.48 -12.46 -3.39
CA MET A 43 4.73 -11.01 -3.36
C MET A 43 4.74 -10.42 -1.94
N VAL A 44 4.35 -11.21 -0.93
CA VAL A 44 4.30 -10.76 0.46
C VAL A 44 5.71 -10.41 0.95
N GLY A 45 5.83 -9.25 1.61
CA GLY A 45 7.12 -8.76 2.11
C GLY A 45 7.95 -7.98 1.08
N PHE A 46 7.43 -7.71 -0.11
CA PHE A 46 8.02 -6.80 -1.09
C PHE A 46 7.30 -5.44 -1.10
N THR A 47 8.06 -4.38 -1.38
CA THR A 47 7.51 -3.04 -1.63
C THR A 47 7.40 -2.78 -3.12
N PHE A 48 6.21 -2.45 -3.60
CA PHE A 48 5.94 -2.10 -4.99
C PHE A 48 5.69 -0.61 -5.15
N GLY A 49 6.40 0.01 -6.07
CA GLY A 49 6.06 1.35 -6.55
C GLY A 49 5.02 1.22 -7.66
N VAL A 50 3.74 1.40 -7.35
CA VAL A 50 2.63 1.30 -8.32
C VAL A 50 2.39 2.65 -8.95
N HIS A 51 2.47 2.74 -10.27
CA HIS A 51 2.24 3.99 -10.99
C HIS A 51 0.76 4.39 -10.96
N ASN A 52 0.44 5.62 -10.52
CA ASN A 52 -0.93 6.14 -10.47
C ASN A 52 -1.32 7.02 -11.67
N GLY A 53 -0.40 7.26 -12.60
CA GLY A 53 -0.56 8.18 -13.74
C GLY A 53 0.36 9.39 -13.67
N ARG A 54 0.87 9.73 -12.49
CA ARG A 54 1.79 10.85 -12.27
C ARG A 54 3.03 10.46 -11.48
N THR A 55 2.85 9.69 -10.41
CA THR A 55 3.92 9.24 -9.51
C THR A 55 3.80 7.75 -9.23
N PHE A 56 4.88 7.18 -8.67
CA PHE A 56 4.85 5.84 -8.11
C PHE A 56 4.48 5.93 -6.63
N VAL A 57 3.38 5.29 -6.26
CA VAL A 57 2.96 5.14 -4.87
C VAL A 57 3.58 3.88 -4.32
N GLU A 58 4.30 3.98 -3.21
CA GLU A 58 4.92 2.83 -2.56
C GLU A 58 3.87 2.08 -1.74
N VAL A 59 3.71 0.80 -2.05
CA VAL A 59 2.78 -0.11 -1.38
C VAL A 59 3.59 -1.28 -0.86
N PHE A 60 3.63 -1.43 0.46
CA PHE A 60 4.18 -2.63 1.10
C PHE A 60 3.10 -3.70 1.14
N ILE A 61 3.40 -4.89 0.61
CA ILE A 61 2.40 -5.96 0.47
C ILE A 61 2.36 -6.83 1.72
N THR A 62 1.19 -6.89 2.35
CA THR A 62 0.85 -7.79 3.46
C THR A 62 0.00 -8.97 2.97
N GLU A 63 -0.16 -9.99 3.81
CA GLU A 63 -0.91 -11.21 3.48
C GLU A 63 -2.38 -10.95 3.15
N ASP A 64 -3.01 -9.99 3.84
CA ASP A 64 -4.41 -9.60 3.62
C ASP A 64 -4.66 -9.02 2.22
N MET A 65 -3.60 -8.58 1.52
CA MET A 65 -3.71 -8.02 0.17
C MET A 65 -3.71 -9.11 -0.93
N VAL A 66 -3.48 -10.37 -0.58
CA VAL A 66 -3.44 -11.47 -1.57
C VAL A 66 -4.80 -11.64 -2.25
N GLY A 67 -4.79 -11.77 -3.58
CA GLY A 67 -6.01 -11.87 -4.38
C GLY A 67 -6.55 -10.54 -4.89
N HIS A 68 -6.10 -9.41 -4.34
CA HIS A 68 -6.40 -8.07 -4.86
C HIS A 68 -5.47 -7.70 -6.03
N ARG A 69 -5.81 -6.63 -6.76
CA ARG A 69 -4.93 -6.08 -7.80
C ARG A 69 -4.08 -4.95 -7.25
N LEU A 70 -2.84 -4.85 -7.73
CA LEU A 70 -1.91 -3.77 -7.37
C LEU A 70 -2.51 -2.36 -7.58
N GLY A 71 -3.34 -2.20 -8.60
CA GLY A 71 -4.00 -0.93 -8.89
C GLY A 71 -5.00 -0.45 -7.82
N GLU A 72 -5.54 -1.36 -6.99
CA GLU A 72 -6.52 -1.01 -5.95
C GLU A 72 -5.88 -0.17 -4.84
N PHE A 73 -4.59 -0.40 -4.56
CA PHE A 73 -3.83 0.30 -3.53
C PHE A 73 -3.21 1.62 -4.01
N SER A 74 -3.46 2.01 -5.27
CA SER A 74 -2.91 3.20 -5.89
C SER A 74 -4.03 4.04 -6.51
N LEU A 75 -4.57 4.97 -5.73
CA LEU A 75 -5.60 5.93 -6.16
C LEU A 75 -5.10 6.80 -7.32
N THR A 76 -5.89 6.89 -8.39
CA THR A 76 -5.53 7.60 -9.63
C THR A 76 -6.12 9.01 -9.72
N ARG A 77 -7.19 9.28 -8.98
CA ARG A 77 -7.86 10.59 -8.96
C ARG A 77 -7.85 11.13 -7.54
N LYS A 78 -7.53 12.41 -7.40
CA LYS A 78 -7.72 13.12 -6.14
C LYS A 78 -9.22 13.32 -5.94
N PHE A 79 -9.79 12.66 -4.95
CA PHE A 79 -11.17 12.91 -4.57
C PHE A 79 -11.30 14.37 -4.09
N THR A 80 -12.24 15.10 -4.68
CA THR A 80 -12.51 16.49 -4.35
C THR A 80 -13.97 16.58 -3.93
N ARG A 81 -14.23 16.99 -2.69
CA ARG A 81 -15.59 17.28 -2.22
C ARG A 81 -15.99 18.70 -2.63
N HIS A 82 -17.25 18.86 -3.01
CA HIS A 82 -17.89 20.17 -3.09
C HIS A 82 -18.35 20.56 -1.68
N GLY A 83 -17.46 21.24 -0.95
CA GLY A 83 -17.73 21.80 0.36
C GLY A 83 -17.14 23.21 0.40
N GLY A 84 -17.88 24.17 0.95
CA GLY A 84 -17.37 25.53 1.16
C GLY A 84 -16.11 25.54 2.03
N ARG A 85 -15.46 26.70 2.13
CA ARG A 85 -14.19 26.86 2.85
C ARG A 85 -14.26 26.32 4.30
N MET A 86 -15.38 26.56 4.98
CA MET A 86 -15.66 26.09 6.35
C MET A 86 -15.59 24.55 6.50
N ALA A 87 -16.23 23.80 5.60
CA ALA A 87 -16.24 22.34 5.65
C ALA A 87 -14.84 21.73 5.42
N ARG A 88 -14.00 22.40 4.59
CA ARG A 88 -12.60 22.00 4.44
C ARG A 88 -11.78 22.28 5.70
N GLU A 89 -11.98 23.42 6.33
CA GLU A 89 -11.26 23.80 7.57
C GLU A 89 -11.60 22.85 8.72
N GLU A 90 -12.89 22.50 8.88
CA GLU A 90 -13.34 21.52 9.88
C GLU A 90 -12.80 20.10 9.61
N GLU A 91 -12.79 19.66 8.35
CA GLU A 91 -12.21 18.35 7.97
C GLU A 91 -10.68 18.30 8.15
N ILE A 92 -9.97 19.41 7.89
CA ILE A 92 -8.53 19.50 8.12
C ILE A 92 -8.24 19.44 9.62
N ALA A 93 -8.98 20.19 10.44
CA ALA A 93 -8.85 20.13 11.90
C ALA A 93 -9.18 18.74 12.45
N ALA A 94 -10.21 18.06 11.92
CA ALA A 94 -10.56 16.70 12.28
C ALA A 94 -9.47 15.69 11.87
N ALA A 95 -8.89 15.83 10.68
CA ALA A 95 -7.79 14.99 10.19
C ALA A 95 -6.49 15.21 10.98
N GLU A 96 -6.22 16.42 11.44
CA GLU A 96 -5.07 16.73 12.32
C GLU A 96 -5.28 16.15 13.73
N ALA A 97 -6.49 16.24 14.27
CA ALA A 97 -6.83 15.59 15.54
C ALA A 97 -6.74 14.06 15.46
N GLU A 98 -7.13 13.46 14.33
CA GLU A 98 -7.01 12.01 14.11
C GLU A 98 -5.53 11.59 13.98
N LYS A 99 -4.72 12.34 13.23
CA LYS A 99 -3.26 12.13 13.15
C LYS A 99 -2.58 12.24 14.51
N ALA A 100 -2.98 13.20 15.35
CA ALA A 100 -2.46 13.35 16.70
C ALA A 100 -2.82 12.15 17.61
N LYS A 101 -4.04 11.60 17.47
CA LYS A 101 -4.46 10.39 18.18
C LYS A 101 -3.70 9.15 17.73
N VAL A 102 -3.45 9.00 16.43
CA VAL A 102 -2.66 7.87 15.88
C VAL A 102 -1.20 7.97 16.33
N ALA A 103 -0.62 9.17 16.38
CA ALA A 103 0.73 9.39 16.91
C ALA A 103 0.84 9.12 18.42
N ALA A 104 -0.20 9.46 19.20
CA ALA A 104 -0.28 9.14 20.63
C ALA A 104 -0.44 7.63 20.89
N ALA A 105 -1.18 6.91 20.03
CA ALA A 105 -1.31 5.45 20.12
C ALA A 105 -0.01 4.72 19.75
N GLN A 106 0.75 5.23 18.78
CA GLN A 106 2.06 4.68 18.39
C GLN A 106 3.16 4.89 19.45
N THR A 107 3.03 5.89 20.32
CA THR A 107 3.98 6.18 21.40
C THR A 107 3.70 5.40 22.70
N GLN A 108 2.53 4.76 22.83
CA GLN A 108 2.19 3.94 24.00
C GLN A 108 2.45 2.42 23.80
N ALA A 109 2.85 1.98 22.59
CA ALA A 109 3.03 0.56 22.28
C ALA A 109 4.49 0.03 22.38
N ALA A 110 5.48 0.84 22.77
CA ALA A 110 6.84 0.36 23.10
C ALA A 110 7.57 1.39 24.00
N PRO A 111 8.32 1.01 25.07
CA PRO A 111 8.80 -0.34 25.43
C PRO A 111 8.56 -0.74 26.91
N ALA A 112 8.22 -2.03 27.12
CA ALA A 112 8.57 -2.75 28.34
C ALA A 112 9.53 -3.89 27.95
N ALA A 113 10.83 -3.61 27.96
CA ALA A 113 11.90 -4.61 27.95
C ALA A 113 13.23 -3.92 28.32
N GLY A 114 13.74 -4.16 29.53
CA GLY A 114 15.00 -3.59 29.98
C GLY A 114 15.32 -3.85 31.46
N GLU A 115 15.15 -5.08 31.92
CA GLU A 115 15.67 -5.55 33.22
C GLU A 115 17.16 -5.85 33.07
N LYS A 116 18.02 -5.05 33.72
CA LYS A 116 19.38 -5.42 34.13
C LYS A 116 19.76 -4.65 35.40
N LYS A 117 19.53 -5.25 36.56
CA LYS A 117 20.50 -5.32 37.66
C LYS A 117 20.16 -6.48 38.58
#